data_AF-A0A7Y3M5U6-F1
#
_entry.id   AF-A0A7Y3M5U6-F1
#
_cell.length_a   1.000
_cell.length_b   1.000
_cell.length_c   1.000
_cell.angle_alpha   90.00
_cell.angle_beta   90.00
_cell.angle_gamma   90.00
#
_symmetry.space_group_name_H-M   'P 1'
#
loop_
_entity.id
_entity.type
_entity.pdbx_description
1 polymer ?
#
loop_
_entity_poly.entity_id
_entity_poly.type
_entity_poly.pdbx_seq_one_letter_code
_entity_poly.pdbx_strand_id
1 'polypeptide(L)' 'MNNKQIYSIAIGTALGSSIGTTIGAVIGQVAMGVVYGSLVGIIIGVVIAMMVFKDYED' A
#
# COMPACT_ATOMS: atom_id res chain seq x y z
N MET A 1 6.70 -12.52 -10.25
CA MET A 1 5.98 -12.12 -9.03
C MET A 1 5.03 -13.23 -8.65
N ASN A 2 5.18 -13.79 -7.46
CA ASN A 2 4.25 -14.79 -6.93
C ASN A 2 2.92 -14.11 -6.53
N ASN A 3 1.81 -14.87 -6.50
CA ASN A 3 0.50 -14.40 -6.05
C ASN A 3 0.58 -13.70 -4.69
N LYS A 4 1.43 -14.20 -3.77
CA LYS A 4 1.67 -13.58 -2.45
C LYS A 4 2.21 -12.15 -2.56
N GLN A 5 3.11 -11.88 -3.50
CA GLN A 5 3.67 -10.55 -3.74
C GLN A 5 2.65 -9.62 -4.38
N ILE A 6 1.81 -10.14 -5.28
CA ILE A 6 0.71 -9.38 -5.87
C ILE A 6 -0.28 -8.98 -4.77
N TYR A 7 -0.66 -9.92 -3.91
CA TYR A 7 -1.57 -9.63 -2.80
C TYR A 7 -0.98 -8.68 -1.77
N SER A 8 0.30 -8.78 -1.43
CA SER A 8 0.91 -7.85 -0.46
C SER A 8 0.91 -6.41 -0.97
N ILE A 9 1.20 -6.21 -2.27
CA ILE A 9 1.15 -4.89 -2.90
C ILE A 9 -0.30 -4.41 -2.98
N ALA A 10 -1.24 -5.27 -3.38
CA ALA A 10 -2.67 -4.94 -3.50
C ALA A 10 -3.29 -4.54 -2.14
N ILE A 11 -2.97 -5.28 -1.07
CA ILE A 11 -3.42 -4.96 0.29
C ILE A 11 -2.76 -3.67 0.77
N GLY A 12 -1.46 -3.51 0.54
CA GLY A 12 -0.73 -2.29 0.89
C GLY A 12 -1.35 -1.04 0.27
N THR A 13 -1.62 -1.06 -1.03
CA THR A 13 -2.27 0.08 -1.72
C THR A 13 -3.70 0.33 -1.23
N ALA A 14 -4.51 -0.71 -1.03
CA ALA A 14 -5.88 -0.54 -0.54
C ALA A 14 -5.92 0.07 0.86
N LEU A 15 -5.09 -0.43 1.77
CA LEU A 15 -4.95 0.11 3.13
C LEU A 15 -4.42 1.54 3.11
N GLY A 16 -3.36 1.79 2.34
CA GLY A 16 -2.76 3.12 2.21
C GLY A 16 -3.76 4.15 1.68
N SER A 17 -4.51 3.81 0.62
CA SER A 17 -5.54 4.68 0.06
C SER A 17 -6.67 4.96 1.06
N SER A 18 -7.13 3.95 1.80
CA SER A 18 -8.17 4.12 2.82
C SER A 18 -7.72 5.06 3.94
N ILE A 19 -6.54 4.81 4.52
CA ILE A 19 -5.97 5.66 5.58
C ILE A 19 -5.72 7.08 5.06
N GLY A 20 -5.15 7.21 3.87
CA GLY A 20 -4.90 8.48 3.22
C GLY A 20 -6.17 9.29 2.98
N THR A 21 -7.26 8.61 2.59
CA THR A 21 -8.59 9.23 2.42
C THR A 21 -9.11 9.75 3.75
N THR A 22 -9.00 8.96 4.83
CA THR A 22 -9.42 9.39 6.18
C THR A 22 -8.63 10.61 6.64
N ILE A 23 -7.30 10.59 6.52
CA ILE A 23 -6.44 11.72 6.91
C ILE A 23 -6.77 12.94 6.05
N GLY A 24 -6.88 12.76 4.73
CA GLY A 24 -7.23 13.80 3.77
C GLY A 24 -8.58 14.45 4.07
N ALA A 25 -9.57 13.66 4.49
CA ALA A 25 -10.89 14.16 4.91
C ALA A 25 -10.80 15.03 6.17
N VAL A 26 -9.97 14.64 7.15
CA VAL A 26 -9.77 15.41 8.40
C VAL A 26 -9.10 16.76 8.14
N ILE A 27 -8.11 16.81 7.24
CA ILE A 27 -7.37 18.05 6.92
C ILE A 27 -8.00 18.89 5.81
N GLY A 28 -9.14 18.46 5.25
CA GLY A 28 -9.81 19.13 4.13
C GLY A 28 -9.11 18.99 2.77
N GLN A 29 -8.17 18.05 2.63
CA GLN A 29 -7.42 17.78 1.39
C GLN A 29 -7.52 16.30 0.99
N VAL A 30 -8.73 15.84 0.70
CA VAL A 30 -9.01 14.42 0.38
C VAL A 30 -8.17 13.90 -0.79
N ALA A 31 -8.10 14.65 -1.89
CA ALA A 31 -7.37 14.22 -3.09
C ALA A 31 -5.88 14.00 -2.82
N MET A 32 -5.22 14.93 -2.12
CA MET A 32 -3.82 14.78 -1.69
C MET A 32 -3.67 13.61 -0.72
N GLY A 33 -4.58 13.47 0.25
CA GLY A 33 -4.57 12.37 1.20
C GLY A 33 -4.61 11.00 0.52
N VAL A 34 -5.47 10.82 -0.49
CA VAL A 34 -5.55 9.58 -1.27
C VAL A 34 -4.25 9.30 -2.02
N VAL A 35 -3.68 10.31 -2.67
CA VAL A 35 -2.43 10.17 -3.44
C VAL A 35 -1.27 9.76 -2.52
N TYR A 36 -1.06 10.49 -1.42
CA TYR A 36 0.01 10.18 -0.47
C TYR A 36 -0.21 8.85 0.24
N GLY A 37 -1.45 8.56 0.66
CA GLY A 37 -1.79 7.29 1.28
C GLY A 37 -1.53 6.11 0.35
N SER A 38 -1.95 6.21 -0.92
CA SER A 38 -1.72 5.16 -1.92
C SER A 38 -0.23 4.95 -2.18
N LEU A 39 0.55 6.03 -2.29
CA LEU A 39 2.01 5.96 -2.47
C LEU A 39 2.69 5.26 -1.30
N VAL A 40 2.37 5.65 -0.07
CA VAL A 40 2.92 5.03 1.15
C VAL A 40 2.50 3.56 1.22
N GLY A 41 1.24 3.25 0.94
CA GLY A 41 0.71 1.89 0.89
C GLY A 41 1.42 0.99 -0.12
N ILE A 42 1.69 1.50 -1.32
CA ILE A 42 2.46 0.80 -2.36
C ILE A 42 3.88 0.53 -1.87
N ILE A 43 4.57 1.53 -1.31
CA ILE A 43 5.95 1.38 -0.81
C ILE A 43 6.00 0.29 0.25
N ILE A 44 5.10 0.33 1.24
CA ILE A 44 5.03 -0.68 2.30
C ILE A 44 4.74 -2.07 1.70
N GLY A 45 3.75 -2.17 0.81
CA GLY A 45 3.37 -3.42 0.17
C GLY A 45 4.50 -4.04 -0.65
N VAL A 46 5.30 -3.22 -1.35
CA VAL A 46 6.49 -3.64 -2.12
C VAL A 46 7.63 -4.05 -1.19
N VAL A 47 7.90 -3.29 -0.13
CA VAL A 47 8.93 -3.64 0.87
C VAL A 47 8.60 -5.00 1.51
N ILE A 48 7.34 -5.23 1.91
CA ILE A 48 6.90 -6.52 2.45
C ILE A 48 7.00 -7.62 1.38
N ALA A 49 6.59 -7.34 0.13
CA ALA A 49 6.72 -8.28 -0.99
C ALA A 49 8.18 -8.75 -1.19
N MET A 50 9.12 -7.84 -1.04
CA MET A 50 10.55 -8.08 -1.28
C MET A 50 11.31 -8.58 -0.05
N MET A 51 10.91 -8.22 1.17
CA MET A 51 11.58 -8.69 2.39
C MET A 51 11.05 -10.03 2.87
N VAL A 52 9.74 -10.27 2.75
CA VAL A 52 9.07 -11.43 3.35
C VAL A 52 8.81 -12.53 2.32
N PHE A 53 8.44 -12.16 1.09
CA PHE A 53 8.03 -13.12 0.06
C PHE A 53 9.10 -13.36 -1.02
N LYS A 54 10.31 -12.80 -0.87
CA LYS A 54 11.44 -13.03 -1.79
C LYS A 54 12.02 -14.45 -1.67
N ASP A 55 11.82 -15.13 -0.55
CA ASP A 55 12.27 -16.52 -0.34
C ASP A 55 11.17 -17.57 -0.63
N TYR A 56 9.97 -17.17 -1.08
CA TYR A 56 8.90 -18.11 -1.49
C TYR A 56 9.03 -18.51 -2.97
N GLU A 57 10.24 -18.91 -3.37
CA GLU A 57 10.52 -19.76 -4.53
C GLU A 57 10.63 -21.21 -4.01
N ASP A 58 9.47 -21.80 -3.67
CA ASP A 58 9.32 -23.27 -3.62
C ASP A 58 8.88 -23.77 -5.00
#